data_AF-A0A7C7D9D4-F1
#
_entry.id   AF-A0A7C7D9D4-F1
#
_cell.length_a   1.000
_cell.length_b   1.000
_cell.length_c   1.000
_cell.angle_alpha   90.00
_cell.angle_beta   90.00
_cell.angle_gamma   90.00
#
_symmetry.space_group_name_H-M   'P 1'
#
loop_
_entity.id
_entity.type
_entity.pdbx_description
1 polymer ?
#
loop_
_entity_poly.entity_id
_entity_poly.type
_entity_poly.pdbx_seq_one_letter_code
_entity_poly.pdbx_strand_id
1 'polypeptide(L)' 'MPGIDIVFKVAGVGIISIVVALIFEQVGRKDFAWAATVIGAALVFGIALLQFKELLDDILTVFRLW' A
#
# COMPACT_ATOMS: atom_id res chain seq x y z
N MET A 1 -10.88 17.16 3.09
CA MET A 1 -9.40 17.25 3.19
C MET A 1 -8.82 16.01 2.50
N PRO A 2 -8.26 16.12 1.29
CA PRO A 2 -7.87 14.97 0.45
C PRO A 2 -6.78 14.07 1.07
N GLY A 3 -5.90 14.61 1.93
CA GLY A 3 -4.85 13.82 2.58
C GLY A 3 -5.33 12.76 3.58
N ILE A 4 -6.55 12.90 4.13
CA ILE A 4 -7.10 11.91 5.08
C ILE A 4 -7.47 10.60 4.37
N ASP A 5 -7.95 10.64 3.12
CA ASP A 5 -8.34 9.44 2.35
C ASP A 5 -7.16 8.47 2.16
N ILE A 6 -5.99 9.03 1.84
CA ILE A 6 -4.77 8.26 1.60
C ILE A 6 -4.29 7.58 2.88
N VAL A 7 -4.28 8.31 4.00
CA VAL A 7 -3.88 7.75 5.30
C VAL A 7 -4.80 6.59 5.68
N PHE A 8 -6.11 6.72 5.48
CA PHE A 8 -7.06 5.64 5.74
C PHE A 8 -6.88 4.44 4.79
N LYS A 9 -6.61 4.67 3.49
CA LYS A 9 -6.30 3.58 2.55
C LYS A 9 -5.07 2.79 2.95
N VAL A 10 -3.97 3.50 3.25
CA VAL A 10 -2.71 2.86 3.65
C VAL A 10 -2.86 2.13 4.98
N ALA A 11 -3.51 2.75 5.96
CA ALA A 11 -3.78 2.12 7.25
C ALA A 11 -4.68 0.89 7.11
N GLY A 12 -5.72 0.94 6.28
CA GLY A 12 -6.61 -0.19 6.02
C GLY A 12 -5.87 -1.39 5.43
N VAL A 13 -5.03 -1.17 4.42
CA VAL A 13 -4.20 -2.24 3.83
C VAL A 13 -3.20 -2.81 4.84
N GLY A 14 -2.58 -1.94 5.65
CA GLY A 14 -1.66 -2.35 6.71
C GLY A 14 -2.33 -3.24 7.76
N ILE A 15 -3.51 -2.85 8.25
CA ILE A 15 -4.27 -3.63 9.23
C ILE A 15 -4.65 -5.00 8.65
N ILE A 16 -5.18 -5.05 7.42
CA ILE A 16 -5.56 -6.32 6.78
C ILE A 16 -4.34 -7.24 6.61
N SER A 17 -3.21 -6.70 6.15
CA SER A 17 -1.98 -7.50 5.99
C SER A 17 -1.51 -8.12 7.31
N ILE A 18 -1.53 -7.34 8.40
CA ILE A 18 -1.13 -7.83 9.72
C ILE A 18 -2.09 -8.90 10.21
N VAL A 19 -3.40 -8.70 10.06
CA VAL A 19 -4.40 -9.71 10.45
C VAL A 19 -4.19 -11.01 9.68
N VAL A 20 -3.94 -10.95 8.38
CA VAL A 20 -3.66 -12.12 7.55
C VAL A 20 -2.37 -12.83 7.98
N ALA A 21 -1.30 -12.07 8.27
CA ALA A 21 -0.05 -12.63 8.77
C ALA A 21 -0.23 -13.34 10.12
N LEU A 22 -0.96 -12.73 11.05
CA LEU A 22 -1.27 -13.32 12.36
C LEU A 22 -2.08 -14.61 12.23
N ILE A 23 -3.04 -14.68 11.30
CA ILE A 23 -3.79 -15.90 11.02
C ILE A 23 -2.84 -17.01 10.52
N PHE A 24 -1.92 -16.71 9.60
CA PHE A 24 -0.96 -17.72 9.12
C PHE A 24 0.01 -18.17 10.21
N GLU A 25 0.41 -17.29 11.13
CA GLU A 25 1.19 -17.68 12.31
C GLU A 25 0.41 -18.62 13.23
N GLN A 26 -0.87 -18.34 13.50
CA GLN A 26 -1.73 -19.17 14.34
C GLN A 26 -1.95 -20.57 13.75
N VAL A 27 -1.99 -20.70 12.42
CA VAL A 27 -2.14 -21.99 11.71
C VAL A 27 -0.80 -22.75 11.61
N GLY A 28 0.30 -22.19 12.13
CA GLY A 28 1.63 -22.81 12.12
C GLY A 28 2.35 -22.74 10.76
N ARG A 29 1.83 -21.98 9.79
CA ARG A 29 2.40 -21.81 8.45
C ARG A 29 3.25 -20.55 8.35
N LYS A 30 4.41 -20.56 9.03
CA LYS A 30 5.30 -19.38 9.14
C LYS A 30 5.77 -18.84 7.78
N ASP A 31 5.95 -19.69 6.78
CA ASP A 31 6.33 -19.27 5.42
C ASP A 31 5.26 -18.37 4.78
N PHE A 32 3.98 -18.66 5.05
CA PHE A 32 2.85 -17.89 4.53
C PHE A 32 2.63 -16.60 5.32
N ALA A 33 2.94 -16.59 6.61
CA ALA A 33 2.93 -15.37 7.41
C ALA A 33 3.98 -14.36 6.90
N TRP A 34 5.20 -14.84 6.60
CA TRP A 34 6.25 -14.00 6.01
C TRP A 34 5.88 -13.52 4.61
N ALA A 35 5.31 -14.39 3.76
CA ALA A 35 4.80 -13.96 2.46
C ALA A 35 3.71 -12.89 2.58
N ALA A 36 2.79 -13.02 3.53
CA ALA A 36 1.70 -12.07 3.75
C ALA A 36 2.18 -10.67 4.19
N THR A 37 3.23 -10.59 5.00
CA THR A 37 3.83 -9.30 5.40
C THR A 37 4.56 -8.64 4.23
N VAL A 38 5.30 -9.41 3.43
CA VAL A 38 5.97 -8.90 2.22
C VAL A 38 4.97 -8.38 1.19
N ILE A 39 3.88 -9.13 0.95
CA ILE A 39 2.80 -8.70 0.06
C ILE A 39 2.14 -7.43 0.58
N GLY A 40 1.86 -7.36 1.89
CA GLY A 40 1.31 -6.14 2.50
C GLY A 40 2.19 -4.91 2.32
N ALA A 41 3.49 -5.07 2.55
CA ALA A 41 4.46 -3.99 2.32
C ALA A 41 4.48 -3.57 0.85
N ALA A 42 4.51 -4.52 -0.08
CA ALA A 42 4.47 -4.23 -1.52
C ALA A 42 3.20 -3.49 -1.94
N LEU A 43 2.03 -3.83 -1.39
CA LEU A 43 0.78 -3.12 -1.64
C LEU A 43 0.81 -1.67 -1.15
N VAL A 44 1.34 -1.43 0.05
CA VAL A 44 1.52 -0.08 0.59
C VAL A 44 2.46 0.75 -0.30
N PHE A 45 3.58 0.16 -0.74
CA PHE A 45 4.47 0.81 -1.70
C PHE A 45 3.78 1.10 -3.05
N GLY A 46 2.94 0.19 -3.54
CA GLY A 46 2.16 0.39 -4.76
C GLY A 46 1.21 1.60 -4.65
N ILE A 47 0.56 1.78 -3.50
CA ILE A 47 -0.29 2.96 -3.25
C ILE A 47 0.54 4.26 -3.29
N ALA A 48 1.74 4.25 -2.70
CA ALA A 48 2.63 5.41 -2.74
C ALA A 48 3.09 5.75 -4.18
N LEU A 49 3.39 4.74 -5.00
CA LEU A 49 3.78 4.93 -6.41
C LEU A 49 2.65 5.54 -7.25
N LEU A 50 1.40 5.12 -7.03
CA LEU A 50 0.26 5.73 -7.71
C LEU A 50 0.13 7.22 -7.37
N GLN A 51 0.39 7.60 -6.12
CA GLN A 51 0.39 9.00 -5.71
C GLN A 51 1.52 9.79 -6.35
N PHE A 52 2.70 9.18 -6.46
CA PHE A 52 3.83 9.80 -7.15
C PHE A 52 3.53 10.02 -8.63
N LYS A 53 2.86 9.07 -9.29
CA LYS A 53 2.43 9.21 -10.67
C LYS A 53 1.45 10.37 -10.84
N GLU A 54 0.46 10.47 -9.97
CA GLU A 54 -0.52 11.57 -10.01
C GLU A 54 0.16 12.95 -9.91
N LEU A 55 1.15 13.07 -9.01
CA LEU A 55 1.96 14.29 -8.90
C LEU A 55 2.83 14.55 -10.15
N LEU A 56 3.38 13.50 -10.75
CA LEU A 56 4.17 13.63 -11.98
C LEU A 56 3.28 14.07 -13.15
N ASP A 57 2.10 13.47 -13.29
CA ASP A 57 1.10 13.83 -14.30
C ASP A 57 0.64 15.28 -14.11
N ASP A 58 0.46 15.75 -12.87
CA ASP A 58 0.16 17.15 -12.55
C ASP A 58 1.30 18.09 -12.99
N ILE A 59 2.56 17.72 -12.70
CA ILE A 59 3.73 18.50 -13.14
C ILE A 59 3.78 18.57 -14.66
N LEU A 60 3.68 17.43 -15.35
CA LEU A 60 3.63 17.39 -16.80
C LEU A 60 2.48 18.26 -17.33
N THR A 61 1.33 18.23 -16.63
CA THR A 61 0.11 19.03 -16.89
C THR A 61 0.33 20.55 -16.74
N VAL A 62 1.20 20.98 -15.84
CA VAL A 62 1.58 22.40 -15.72
C VAL A 62 2.50 22.81 -16.86
N PHE A 63 3.40 21.92 -17.30
CA PHE A 63 4.44 22.23 -18.27
C PHE A 63 4.03 22.05 -19.75
N ARG A 64 2.80 21.59 -20.05
CA ARG A 64 2.34 21.30 -21.42
C ARG A 64 3.25 20.30 -22.16
N LEU A 65 3.79 19.34 -21.42
CA LEU A 65 4.71 18.31 -21.92
C LEU A 65 4.02 17.00 -22.32
N TRP A 66 2.69 17.00 -22.39
CA TRP A 66 1.87 15.87 -22.86
C TRP A 66 1.35 16.08 -24.27
#